data_AF-A0A7Y2VFH8-F1
#
_entry.id   AF-A0A7Y2VFH8-F1
#
_cell.length_a   1.000
_cell.length_b   1.000
_cell.length_c   1.000
_cell.angle_alpha   90.00
_cell.angle_beta   90.00
_cell.angle_gamma   90.00
#
_symmetry.space_group_name_H-M   'P 1'
#
loop_
_entity.id
_entity.type
_entity.pdbx_description
1 polymer ?
#
loop_
_entity_poly.entity_id
_entity_poly.type
_entity_poly.pdbx_seq_one_letter_code
_entity_poly.pdbx_strand_id
1 'polypeptide(L)' 'YLMKAENQRKLPDFGGYRKSTAVNTSQSDIRSIARAELNNLKRNIRNAMGNTGDTMSLYHLRDVLERIDNILDPS' A
#
# COMPACT_ATOMS: atom_id res chain seq x y z
N TYR A 1 -0.92 -6.94 -1.57
CA TYR A 1 -0.51 -5.70 -0.89
C TYR A 1 0.86 -5.25 -1.41
N LEU A 2 0.95 -4.03 -1.95
CA LEU A 2 2.17 -3.46 -2.56
C LEU A 2 3.40 -3.47 -1.62
N MET A 3 3.18 -3.33 -0.30
CA MET A 3 4.25 -3.33 0.71
C MET A 3 4.79 -4.72 1.07
N LYS A 4 4.07 -5.79 0.70
CA LYS A 4 4.47 -7.19 0.89
C LYS A 4 5.03 -7.81 -0.40
N ALA A 5 5.13 -7.04 -1.48
CA ALA A 5 5.65 -7.56 -2.74
C ALA A 5 7.13 -7.92 -2.58
N GLU A 6 7.41 -9.22 -2.44
CA GLU A 6 8.75 -9.79 -2.42
C GLU A 6 9.47 -9.50 -3.74
N ASN A 7 10.80 -9.40 -3.69
CA ASN A 7 11.64 -9.26 -4.88
C ASN A 7 11.35 -10.45 -5.82
N GLN A 8 10.77 -10.18 -6.99
CA GLN A 8 10.58 -11.22 -8.00
C GLN A 8 11.96 -11.58 -8.57
N ARG A 9 12.54 -12.69 -8.09
CA ARG A 9 13.75 -13.28 -8.68
C ARG A 9 13.43 -13.76 -10.09
N LYS A 10 14.31 -13.47 -11.04
CA LYS A 10 14.26 -14.01 -12.40
C LYS A 10 14.17 -15.54 -12.32
N LEU A 11 13.13 -16.13 -12.92
CA LEU A 11 13.00 -17.59 -13.01
C LEU A 11 14.15 -18.18 -13.84
N PRO A 12 14.61 -19.42 -13.57
CA PRO A 12 15.67 -20.06 -14.34
C PRO A 12 15.32 -20.16 -15.83
N ASP A 13 16.32 -19.97 -16.69
CA ASP A 13 16.16 -19.86 -18.16
C ASP A 13 15.99 -21.23 -18.85
N PHE A 14 15.26 -22.16 -18.23
CA PHE A 14 15.07 -23.52 -18.78
C PHE A 14 13.97 -23.49 -19.85
N GLY A 15 14.32 -23.04 -21.07
CA GLY A 15 13.48 -23.22 -22.27
C GLY A 15 13.27 -22.01 -23.18
N GLY A 16 14.00 -20.91 -23.02
CA GLY A 16 13.97 -19.76 -23.93
C GLY A 16 13.70 -18.42 -23.26
N TYR A 17 14.13 -17.34 -23.93
CA TYR A 17 14.11 -15.98 -23.39
C TYR A 17 12.72 -15.55 -22.90
N ARG A 18 12.50 -15.58 -21.59
CA ARG A 18 11.34 -14.95 -20.93
C ARG A 18 11.76 -13.59 -20.39
N LYS A 19 11.09 -12.52 -20.84
CA LYS A 19 11.19 -11.20 -20.20
C LYS A 19 10.55 -11.26 -18.82
N SER A 20 11.35 -11.53 -17.80
CA SER A 20 11.02 -11.31 -16.40
C SER A 20 11.76 -10.05 -15.97
N THR A 21 11.05 -8.92 -15.87
CA THR A 21 11.55 -7.74 -15.17
C THR A 21 11.57 -8.08 -13.69
N ALA A 22 12.76 -8.32 -13.14
CA ALA A 22 12.93 -8.42 -11.70
C ALA A 22 12.57 -7.06 -11.09
N VAL A 23 11.33 -6.90 -10.60
CA VAL A 23 10.92 -5.70 -9.89
C VAL A 23 11.58 -5.77 -8.52
N ASN A 24 12.72 -5.11 -8.39
CA ASN A 24 13.38 -4.92 -7.11
C ASN A 24 12.59 -3.85 -6.33
N THR A 25 11.54 -4.28 -5.65
CA THR A 25 10.63 -3.39 -4.90
C THR A 25 11.33 -2.71 -3.72
N SER A 26 12.55 -3.12 -3.37
CA SER A 26 13.40 -2.46 -2.37
C SER A 26 14.15 -1.22 -2.89
N GLN A 27 14.27 -1.03 -4.21
CA GLN A 27 15.01 0.06 -4.86
C GLN A 27 14.11 0.99 -5.70
N SER A 28 12.80 0.82 -5.62
CA SER A 28 11.84 1.64 -6.35
C SER A 28 11.32 2.74 -5.43
N ASP A 29 11.64 4.01 -5.73
CA ASP A 29 11.11 5.20 -5.02
C ASP A 29 9.58 5.21 -4.94
N ILE A 30 8.92 4.41 -5.79
CA ILE A 30 7.48 4.13 -5.76
C ILE A 30 7.03 3.68 -4.36
N ARG A 31 7.81 2.85 -3.65
CA ARG A 31 7.42 2.39 -2.30
C ARG A 31 7.45 3.53 -1.29
N SER A 32 8.47 4.37 -1.34
CA SER A 32 8.63 5.53 -0.44
C SER A 32 7.56 6.58 -0.69
N ILE A 33 7.29 6.89 -1.97
CA ILE A 33 6.22 7.81 -2.39
C ILE A 33 4.84 7.26 -2.00
N ALA A 34 4.55 5.99 -2.30
CA ALA A 34 3.29 5.37 -1.91
C ALA A 34 3.08 5.36 -0.39
N ARG A 35 4.15 5.13 0.40
CA ARG A 35 4.12 5.22 1.86
C ARG A 35 3.81 6.66 2.32
N ALA A 36 4.42 7.67 1.69
CA ALA A 36 4.14 9.07 2.00
C ALA A 36 2.68 9.45 1.70
N GLU A 37 2.17 9.07 0.52
CA GLU A 37 0.78 9.34 0.13
C GLU A 37 -0.24 8.65 1.03
N LEU A 38 0.02 7.39 1.42
CA LEU A 38 -0.84 6.68 2.37
C LEU A 38 -0.85 7.34 3.76
N ASN A 39 0.30 7.86 4.22
CA ASN A 39 0.35 8.63 5.48
C ASN A 39 -0.43 9.95 5.38
N ASN A 40 -0.36 10.65 4.23
CA ASN A 40 -1.17 11.85 3.98
C ASN A 40 -2.66 11.52 3.99
N LEU A 41 -3.07 10.44 3.31
CA LEU A 41 -4.46 9.98 3.29
C LEU A 41 -4.96 9.59 4.68
N LYS A 42 -4.15 8.87 5.47
CA LYS A 42 -4.43 8.53 6.87
C LYS A 42 -4.72 9.76 7.72
N ARG A 43 -3.93 10.83 7.58
CA ARG A 43 -4.15 12.11 8.27
C ARG A 43 -5.47 12.77 7.84
N ASN A 44 -5.76 12.78 6.54
CA ASN A 44 -6.99 13.35 6.01
C ASN A 44 -8.24 12.63 6.53
N ILE A 45 -8.20 11.29 6.60
CA ILE A 45 -9.30 10.49 7.16
C ILE A 45 -9.55 10.83 8.63
N ARG A 46 -8.49 10.91 9.44
CA ARG A 46 -8.61 11.28 10.87
C ARG A 46 -9.23 12.66 11.05
N ASN A 47 -8.86 13.62 10.20
CA ASN A 47 -9.46 14.95 10.21
C ASN A 47 -10.93 14.92 9.77
N ALA A 48 -11.27 14.13 8.75
CA ALA A 48 -12.63 13.98 8.27
C ALA A 48 -13.53 13.38 9.36
N MET A 49 -13.06 12.35 10.07
CA MET A 49 -13.80 11.72 11.18
C MET A 49 -14.23 12.71 12.27
N GLY A 50 -13.41 13.74 12.55
CA GLY A 50 -13.76 14.79 13.53
C GLY A 50 -14.87 15.73 13.07
N ASN A 51 -15.12 15.80 11.75
CA ASN A 51 -16.11 16.70 11.14
C ASN A 51 -17.35 15.94 10.61
N THR A 52 -17.32 14.61 10.58
CA THR A 52 -18.41 13.76 10.09
C THR A 52 -19.46 13.55 11.19
N GLY A 53 -20.68 14.04 10.95
CA GLY A 53 -21.80 13.89 11.87
C GLY A 53 -22.64 12.62 11.67
N ASP A 54 -22.58 11.98 10.50
CA ASP A 54 -23.38 10.80 10.21
C ASP A 54 -22.65 9.50 10.57
N THR A 55 -23.38 8.59 11.24
CA THR A 55 -22.82 7.35 11.78
C THR A 55 -22.27 6.41 10.70
N MET A 56 -22.91 6.36 9.53
CA MET A 56 -22.51 5.47 8.44
C MET A 56 -21.18 5.89 7.82
N SER A 57 -21.00 7.18 7.53
CA SER A 57 -19.72 7.69 7.02
C SER A 57 -18.60 7.53 8.04
N LEU A 58 -18.89 7.67 9.35
CA LEU A 58 -17.92 7.35 10.39
C LEU A 58 -17.47 5.88 10.35
N TYR A 59 -18.37 4.92 10.10
CA TYR A 59 -17.98 3.52 9.93
C TYR A 59 -17.10 3.31 8.70
N HIS A 60 -17.44 3.91 7.57
CA HIS A 60 -16.60 3.82 6.37
C HIS A 60 -15.21 4.43 6.57
N LEU A 61 -15.12 5.60 7.22
CA LEU A 61 -13.83 6.24 7.52
C LEU A 61 -12.97 5.38 8.45
N ARG A 62 -13.57 4.71 9.44
CA ARG A 62 -12.86 3.77 10.32
C ARG A 62 -12.36 2.53 9.58
N ASP A 63 -13.18 1.92 8.72
CA ASP A 63 -12.78 0.77 7.90
C ASP A 63 -11.63 1.14 6.94
N VAL A 64 -11.71 2.29 6.27
CA VAL A 64 -10.62 2.75 5.40
C VAL A 64 -9.34 3.03 6.20
N LEU A 65 -9.44 3.61 7.39
CA LEU A 65 -8.30 3.84 8.28
C LEU A 65 -7.59 2.52 8.63
N GLU A 66 -8.34 1.49 9.02
CA GLU A 66 -7.81 0.16 9.34
C GLU A 66 -7.12 -0.49 8.14
N ARG A 67 -7.71 -0.37 6.94
CA ARG A 67 -7.09 -0.87 5.71
C ARG A 67 -5.76 -0.19 5.40
N ILE A 68 -5.67 1.12 5.60
CA ILE A 68 -4.41 1.86 5.41
C ILE A 68 -3.36 1.41 6.42
N ASP A 69 -3.75 1.21 7.68
CA ASP A 69 -2.84 0.73 8.73
C ASP A 69 -2.28 -0.65 8.39
N ASN A 70 -3.14 -1.59 7.96
CA ASN A 70 -2.71 -2.91 7.48
C ASN A 70 -1.80 -2.86 6.25
N ILE A 71 -1.89 -1.82 5.40
CA ILE A 71 -0.98 -1.63 4.26
C ILE A 71 0.37 -1.08 4.73
N LEU A 72 0.38 -0.10 5.64
CA LEU A 72 1.57 0.62 6.09
C LEU A 72 2.44 -0.23 7.03
N ASP A 73 1.79 -1.01 7.89
CA ASP A 73 2.39 -1.87 8.90
C ASP A 73 1.79 -3.28 8.82
N PRO A 74 2.20 -4.07 7.79
CA PRO A 74 1.77 -5.44 7.68
C PRO A 74 2.47 -6.27 8.77
N SER A 75 1.74 -6.58 9.83
CA SER A 75 2.15 -7.57 10.83
C SER A 75 2.47 -8.95 10.22
#